data_AF-A0A3D1PFU6-F1
#
_entry.id   AF-A0A3D1PFU6-F1
#
_cell.length_a   1.000
_cell.length_b   1.000
_cell.length_c   1.000
_cell.angle_alpha   90.00
_cell.angle_beta   90.00
_cell.angle_gamma   90.00
#
_symmetry.space_group_name_H-M   'P 1'
#
loop_
_entity.id
_entity.type
_entity.pdbx_description
1 polymer ?
#
loop_
_entity_poly.entity_id
_entity_poly.type
_entity_poly.pdbx_seq_one_letter_code
_entity_poly.pdbx_strand_id
1 'polypeptide(L)' 'PNLLLSIKRVTQVNTGKRTAGIDGQKALTSAEREKLYLEMRKPTPWKAKPAKRVYIPKSNGKTRPLGIP' A
#
# COMPACT_ATOMS: atom_id res chain seq x y z
N PRO A 1 5.57 18.46 -6.07
CA PRO A 1 6.26 17.15 -6.05
C PRO A 1 5.89 16.33 -4.79
N ASN A 2 4.78 15.61 -4.85
CA ASN A 2 4.21 14.89 -3.70
C ASN A 2 4.60 13.39 -3.65
N LEU A 3 5.28 12.87 -4.68
CA LEU A 3 5.55 11.44 -4.84
C LEU A 3 6.45 10.87 -3.73
N LEU A 4 7.56 11.53 -3.42
CA LEU A 4 8.47 11.09 -2.36
C LEU A 4 7.79 11.11 -0.97
N LEU A 5 6.96 12.12 -0.70
CA LEU A 5 6.20 12.21 0.55
C LEU A 5 5.17 11.07 0.66
N SER A 6 4.47 10.76 -0.44
CA SER A 6 3.54 9.62 -0.51
C SER A 6 4.25 8.28 -0.30
N ILE A 7 5.40 8.06 -0.95
CA ILE A 7 6.21 6.85 -0.77
C ILE A 7 6.66 6.72 0.69
N LYS A 8 7.14 7.81 1.31
CA LYS A 8 7.52 7.83 2.73
C LYS A 8 6.34 7.45 3.64
N ARG A 9 5.16 8.01 3.40
CA ARG A 9 3.97 7.74 4.20
C ARG A 9 3.55 6.26 4.13
N VAL A 10 3.53 5.69 2.93
CA VAL A 10 3.11 4.29 2.72
C VAL A 10 4.14 3.29 3.23
N THR A 11 5.43 3.55 2.99
CA THR A 11 6.51 2.56 3.26
C THR A 11 7.13 2.68 4.64
N GLN A 12 7.08 3.85 5.29
CA GLN A 12 7.74 4.10 6.58
C GLN A 12 6.76 4.44 7.71
N VAL A 13 5.71 5.21 7.45
CA VAL A 13 4.82 5.74 8.50
C VAL A 13 3.64 4.82 8.77
N ASN A 14 3.01 4.26 7.74
CA ASN A 14 1.80 3.44 7.89
C ASN A 14 2.03 2.19 8.75
N THR A 15 1.09 1.92 9.67
CA THR A 15 1.07 0.72 10.52
C THR A 15 1.06 -0.58 9.69
N GLY A 16 0.41 -0.55 8.52
CA GLY A 16 0.33 -1.66 7.58
C GLY A 16 1.55 -1.85 6.65
N LYS A 17 2.62 -1.05 6.77
CA LYS A 17 3.76 -1.04 5.82
C LYS A 17 4.47 -2.38 5.59
N ARG A 18 4.30 -3.34 6.51
CA ARG A 18 4.87 -4.71 6.43
C ARG A 18 3.91 -5.72 5.79
N THR A 19 2.66 -5.34 5.58
CA THR A 19 1.62 -6.17 4.97
C THR A 19 1.59 -5.84 3.47
N ALA A 20 1.73 -6.86 2.62
CA ALA A 20 1.61 -6.66 1.19
C ALA A 20 0.15 -6.32 0.81
N GLY A 21 -0.02 -5.37 -0.11
CA GLY A 21 -1.31 -5.05 -0.71
C GLY A 21 -1.77 -6.14 -1.68
N ILE A 22 -2.79 -5.86 -2.49
CA ILE A 22 -3.23 -6.80 -3.53
C ILE A 22 -2.17 -6.99 -4.63
N ASP A 23 -1.27 -6.02 -4.77
CA ASP A 23 -0.14 -6.10 -5.69
C ASP A 23 0.98 -7.03 -5.22
N GLY A 24 0.93 -7.52 -3.98
CA GLY A 24 1.96 -8.38 -3.38
C GLY A 24 3.27 -7.64 -3.07
N GLN A 25 3.33 -6.32 -3.28
CA GLN A 25 4.58 -5.56 -3.21
C GLN A 25 4.80 -4.96 -1.81
N LYS A 26 6.06 -4.89 -1.41
CA LYS A 26 6.55 -4.23 -0.20
C LYS A 26 7.82 -3.46 -0.55
N ALA A 27 8.03 -2.32 0.11
CA ALA A 27 9.26 -1.54 -0.03
C ALA A 27 9.82 -1.24 1.35
N LEU A 28 10.43 -2.25 1.97
CA LEU A 28 10.93 -2.21 3.34
C LEU A 28 12.37 -1.69 3.38
N THR A 29 13.15 -2.01 2.35
CA THR A 29 14.55 -1.60 2.22
C THR A 29 14.67 -0.29 1.44
N SER A 30 15.83 0.38 1.56
CA SER A 30 16.09 1.60 0.79
C SER A 30 16.15 1.34 -0.72
N ALA A 31 16.73 0.23 -1.15
CA ALA A 31 16.81 -0.15 -2.57
C ALA A 31 15.41 -0.39 -3.18
N GLU A 32 14.50 -1.07 -2.47
CA GLU A 32 13.13 -1.27 -2.93
C GLU A 32 12.36 0.06 -3.05
N ARG A 33 12.59 1.02 -2.14
CA ARG A 33 11.97 2.35 -2.21
C ARG A 33 12.47 3.17 -3.39
N GLU A 34 13.75 3.06 -3.71
CA GLU A 34 14.32 3.71 -4.90
C GLU A 34 13.75 3.12 -6.18
N LYS A 35 13.67 1.79 -6.27
CA LYS A 35 13.01 1.10 -7.39
C LYS A 35 11.55 1.53 -7.55
N LEU A 36 10.79 1.59 -6.46
CA LEU A 36 9.40 2.03 -6.45
C LEU A 36 9.26 3.47 -6.97
N TYR A 37 10.15 4.37 -6.56
CA TYR A 37 10.18 5.75 -7.05
C TYR A 37 10.44 5.81 -8.56
N LEU A 38 11.42 5.05 -9.05
CA LEU A 38 11.76 4.98 -10.47
C LEU A 38 10.61 4.40 -11.32
N GLU A 39 9.89 3.41 -10.80
CA GLU A 39 8.70 2.86 -11.46
C GLU A 39 7.55 3.87 -11.50
N MET A 40 7.23 4.52 -10.37
CA MET A 40 6.14 5.50 -10.28
C MET A 40 6.42 6.81 -11.02
N ARG A 41 7.69 7.13 -11.30
CA ARG A 41 8.07 8.32 -12.09
C ARG A 41 7.75 8.14 -13.58
N LYS A 42 7.61 6.91 -14.07
CA LYS A 42 7.29 6.65 -15.48
C LYS A 42 5.85 7.07 -15.78
N PRO A 43 5.59 7.84 -16.86
CA PRO A 43 4.24 8.19 -17.29
C PRO A 43 3.57 6.94 -17.90
N THR A 44 3.13 6.04 -17.04
CA THR A 44 2.29 4.91 -17.40
C THR A 44 0.90 5.16 -16.84
N PRO A 45 -0.18 4.95 -17.61
CA PRO A 45 -1.53 5.08 -17.08
C PRO A 45 -1.70 4.09 -15.93
N TRP A 46 -1.81 4.61 -14.72
CA TRP A 46 -1.95 3.80 -13.52
C TRP A 46 -3.31 3.10 -13.53
N LYS A 47 -3.30 1.78 -13.69
CA LYS A 47 -4.51 0.94 -13.57
C LYS A 47 -4.66 0.49 -12.13
N ALA A 48 -5.52 1.15 -11.37
CA ALA A 48 -5.80 0.78 -9.99
C ALA A 48 -6.35 -0.66 -9.92
N LYS A 49 -5.73 -1.50 -9.09
CA LYS A 49 -6.23 -2.84 -8.81
C LYS A 49 -7.45 -2.75 -7.86
N PRO A 50 -8.44 -3.66 -7.97
CA PRO A 50 -9.58 -3.67 -7.06
C PRO A 50 -9.12 -3.94 -5.63
N ALA A 51 -9.64 -3.20 -4.65
CA ALA A 51 -9.25 -3.39 -3.25
C ALA A 51 -9.72 -4.75 -2.72
N LYS A 52 -8.84 -5.48 -2.02
CA LYS A 52 -9.19 -6.71 -1.30
C LYS A 52 -9.97 -6.35 -0.04
N ARG A 53 -11.18 -6.89 0.11
CA ARG A 53 -11.97 -6.75 1.34
C ARG A 53 -11.60 -7.84 2.33
N VAL A 54 -11.07 -7.45 3.49
CA VAL A 54 -10.84 -8.33 4.63
C VAL A 54 -11.84 -8.00 5.73
N TYR A 55 -12.50 -9.00 6.29
CA TYR A 55 -13.49 -8.80 7.36
C TYR A 55 -12.81 -8.99 8.72
N ILE A 56 -12.80 -7.93 9.54
CA ILE A 56 -12.25 -7.98 10.90
C ILE A 56 -13.41 -8.10 11.90
N PRO A 57 -13.39 -9.12 12.78
CA PRO A 57 -14.45 -9.30 13.77
C PRO A 57 -14.43 -8.17 14.82
N LYS A 58 -15.60 -7.74 15.26
CA LYS A 58 -15.80 -6.87 16.42
C LYS A 58 -16.22 -7.71 17.64
N SER A 59 -16.04 -7.17 18.84
CA SER A 59 -16.45 -7.78 20.10
C SER A 59 -17.95 -8.08 20.21
N ASN A 60 -18.78 -7.43 19.40
CA ASN A 60 -20.24 -7.59 19.37
C ASN A 60 -20.75 -8.55 18.28
N GLY A 61 -19.87 -9.39 17.71
CA GLY A 61 -20.23 -10.39 16.68
C GLY A 61 -20.41 -9.83 15.25
N LYS A 62 -20.38 -8.51 15.05
CA LYS A 62 -20.43 -7.89 13.70
C LYS A 62 -19.02 -7.79 13.09
N THR A 63 -18.92 -7.73 11.77
CA THR A 63 -17.64 -7.53 11.07
C THR A 63 -17.49 -6.11 10.52
N ARG A 64 -16.27 -5.55 10.49
CA ARG A 64 -15.94 -4.34 9.71
C ARG A 64 -15.15 -4.72 8.45
N PRO A 65 -15.54 -4.22 7.25
CA PRO A 65 -14.72 -4.41 6.07
C PRO A 65 -13.49 -3.49 6.13
N LEU A 66 -12.31 -4.06 5.91
CA LEU A 66 -11.07 -3.34 5.67
C LEU A 66 -10.72 -3.48 4.19
N GLY A 67 -10.66 -2.35 3.48
CA GLY A 67 -10.17 -2.31 2.10
C GLY A 67 -8.65 -2.23 2.09
N ILE A 68 -7.99 -3.25 1.57
CA ILE A 68 -6.55 -3.28 1.33
C ILE A 68 -6.34 -3.03 -0.18
N PRO A 69 -5.78 -1.88 -0.57
CA PRO A 69 -5.47 -1.61 -1.98
C PRO A 69 -4.32 -2.45 -2.53
#